data_AF-A0A7C4V921-F1
#
_entry.id   AF-A0A7C4V921-F1
#
_cell.length_a   1.000
_cell.length_b   1.000
_cell.length_c   1.000
_cell.angle_alpha   90.00
_cell.angle_beta   90.00
_cell.angle_gamma   90.00
#
_symmetry.space_group_name_H-M   'P 1'
#
loop_
_entity.id
_entity.type
_entity.pdbx_description
1 polymer ?
#
loop_
_entity_poly.entity_id
_entity_poly.type
_entity_poly.pdbx_seq_one_letter_code
_entity_poly.pdbx_strand_id
1 'polypeptide(L)' 'MVSVTGELDFIEELRLRRWARENYVPQVRREKSWHPIVHDEMRRKDIEALEADPAYLSGVRC' A
#
# COMPACT_ATOMS: atom_id res chain seq x y z
N MET A 1 22.73 14.90 -15.20
CA MET A 1 22.54 13.80 -14.25
C MET A 1 21.25 14.08 -13.50
N VAL A 2 20.18 13.37 -13.83
CA VAL A 2 18.88 13.53 -13.16
C VAL A 2 18.89 12.67 -11.92
N SER A 3 18.75 13.30 -10.75
CA SER A 3 18.71 12.63 -9.45
C SER A 3 17.52 11.68 -9.39
N VAL A 4 17.78 10.39 -9.18
CA VAL A 4 16.80 9.27 -9.20
C VAL A 4 15.86 9.24 -7.97
N THR A 5 15.68 10.37 -7.27
CA THR A 5 14.86 10.41 -6.03
C THR A 5 14.07 11.71 -5.83
N GLY A 6 13.80 12.51 -6.87
CA GLY A 6 13.31 13.89 -6.69
C GLY A 6 11.89 14.21 -7.16
N GLU A 7 11.42 13.65 -8.27
CA GLU A 7 10.16 14.06 -8.89
C GLU A 7 9.48 12.81 -9.48
N LEU A 8 8.88 11.98 -8.64
CA LEU A 8 7.77 11.16 -9.16
C LEU A 8 6.72 12.17 -9.58
N ASP A 9 6.43 12.22 -10.89
CA ASP A 9 5.33 13.04 -11.41
C ASP A 9 4.10 12.70 -10.57
N PHE A 10 3.41 13.71 -10.05
CA PHE A 10 2.25 13.55 -9.19
C PHE A 10 1.23 12.59 -9.81
N ILE A 11 1.16 12.57 -11.15
CA ILE A 11 0.34 11.63 -11.93
C ILE A 11 0.78 10.17 -11.73
N GLU A 12 2.09 9.89 -11.75
CA GLU A 12 2.63 8.55 -11.53
C GLU A 12 2.40 8.06 -10.10
N GLU A 13 2.60 8.92 -9.10
CA GLU A 13 2.26 8.59 -7.72
C GLU A 13 0.77 8.25 -7.58
N LEU A 14 -0.13 9.07 -8.15
CA LEU A 14 -1.57 8.80 -8.10
C LEU A 14 -1.93 7.48 -8.80
N ARG A 15 -1.29 7.15 -9.91
CA ARG A 15 -1.48 5.86 -10.60
C ARG A 15 -1.05 4.69 -9.72
N LEU A 16 0.10 4.79 -9.05
CA LEU A 16 0.59 3.76 -8.14
C LEU A 16 -0.34 3.57 -6.94
N ARG A 17 -0.82 4.67 -6.33
CA ARG A 17 -1.79 4.61 -5.23
C ARG A 17 -3.10 3.97 -5.66
N ARG A 18 -3.62 4.36 -6.83
CA ARG A 18 -4.82 3.75 -7.40
C ARG A 18 -4.63 2.25 -7.62
N TRP A 19 -3.53 1.87 -8.27
CA TRP A 19 -3.20 0.46 -8.50
C TRP A 19 -3.11 -0.32 -7.20
N ALA A 20 -2.48 0.24 -6.16
CA ALA A 20 -2.36 -0.39 -4.85
C ALA A 20 -3.72 -0.62 -4.16
N ARG A 21 -4.66 0.33 -4.31
CA ARG A 21 -6.03 0.16 -3.78
C ARG A 21 -6.81 -0.91 -4.54
N GLU A 22 -6.69 -0.96 -5.86
CA GLU A 22 -7.36 -1.94 -6.74
C GLU A 22 -6.76 -3.35 -6.58
N ASN A 23 -5.44 -3.47 -6.42
CA ASN A 23 -4.69 -4.74 -6.31
C ASN A 23 -4.23 -5.02 -4.88
N TYR A 24 -5.03 -4.62 -3.91
CA TYR A 24 -4.68 -4.76 -2.50
C TYR A 24 -4.40 -6.22 -2.14
N VAL A 25 -3.26 -6.45 -1.47
CA VAL A 25 -2.93 -7.73 -0.87
C VAL A 25 -2.50 -7.56 0.59
N PRO A 26 -2.77 -8.56 1.46
CA PRO A 26 -2.32 -8.55 2.85
C PRO A 26 -0.79 -8.63 2.93
N GLN A 27 -0.22 -8.14 4.04
CA GLN A 27 1.22 -7.98 4.24
C GLN A 27 2.05 -9.24 3.92
N VAL A 28 1.51 -10.43 4.21
CA VAL A 28 2.18 -11.73 3.98
C VAL A 28 2.41 -12.04 2.50
N ARG A 29 1.60 -11.46 1.60
CA ARG A 29 1.65 -11.68 0.15
C ARG A 29 2.26 -10.50 -0.62
N ARG A 30 2.78 -9.48 0.08
CA ARG A 30 3.40 -8.31 -0.56
C ARG A 30 4.81 -8.65 -1.02
N GLU A 31 5.10 -8.40 -2.30
CA GLU A 31 6.48 -8.52 -2.79
C GLU A 31 7.29 -7.31 -2.34
N LYS A 32 8.50 -7.54 -1.81
CA LYS A 32 9.39 -6.47 -1.33
C LYS A 32 9.99 -5.60 -2.45
N SER A 33 9.85 -6.04 -3.69
CA SER A 33 10.29 -5.35 -4.91
C SER A 33 9.34 -4.23 -5.32
N TRP A 34 8.14 -4.17 -4.75
CA TRP A 34 7.15 -3.15 -5.10
C TRP A 34 7.55 -1.76 -4.62
N HIS A 35 6.97 -0.76 -5.27
CA HIS A 35 7.29 0.63 -4.99
C HIS A 35 6.86 1.02 -3.55
N PRO A 36 7.63 1.85 -2.81
CA PRO A 36 7.28 2.28 -1.46
C PRO A 36 5.88 2.90 -1.35
N ILE A 37 5.45 3.68 -2.36
CA ILE A 37 4.09 4.25 -2.43
C ILE A 37 3.01 3.17 -2.40
N VAL A 38 3.23 2.04 -3.09
CA VAL A 38 2.29 0.92 -3.10
C VAL A 38 2.21 0.31 -1.70
N HIS A 39 3.36 0.10 -1.05
CA HIS A 39 3.41 -0.43 0.32
C HIS A 39 2.72 0.50 1.33
N ASP A 40 2.94 1.81 1.23
CA ASP A 40 2.33 2.80 2.11
C ASP A 40 0.81 2.89 1.90
N GLU A 41 0.35 2.86 0.65
CA GLU A 41 -1.08 2.89 0.34
C GLU A 41 -1.79 1.60 0.81
N MET A 42 -1.17 0.42 0.64
CA MET A 42 -1.73 -0.82 1.17
C MET A 42 -1.72 -0.84 2.70
N ARG A 43 -0.71 -0.26 3.37
CA ARG A 43 -0.69 -0.09 4.83
C ARG A 43 -1.82 0.82 5.30
N ARG A 44 -2.08 1.93 4.60
CA ARG A 44 -3.24 2.79 4.89
C ARG A 44 -4.54 2.03 4.79
N LYS A 45 -4.72 1.25 3.72
CA LYS A 45 -5.90 0.41 3.55
C LYS A 45 -6.04 -0.66 4.64
N ASP A 46 -4.92 -1.23 5.12
CA ASP A 46 -4.94 -2.12 6.30
C ASP A 46 -5.56 -1.40 7.49
N ILE A 47 -5.06 -0.20 7.83
CA ILE A 47 -5.52 0.59 8.98
C ILE A 47 -6.99 0.99 8.81
N GLU A 48 -7.39 1.47 7.63
CA GLU A 48 -8.79 1.79 7.31
C GLU A 48 -9.72 0.58 7.54
N ALA A 49 -9.29 -0.63 7.17
CA ALA A 49 -10.06 -1.85 7.41
C ALA A 49 -10.14 -2.20 8.91
N LEU A 50 -9.08 -1.94 9.69
CA LEU A 50 -9.08 -2.13 11.14
C LEU A 50 -10.00 -1.15 11.87
N GLU A 51 -10.05 0.10 11.40
CA GLU A 51 -10.93 1.13 11.96
C GLU A 51 -12.40 0.85 11.61
N ALA A 52 -12.67 0.34 10.41
CA ALA A 52 -14.02 -0.03 9.98
C ALA A 52 -14.55 -1.30 10.67
N ASP A 53 -13.69 -2.29 10.92
CA ASP A 53 -14.03 -3.52 11.63
C ASP A 53 -12.89 -3.99 12.56
N PRO A 54 -12.96 -3.71 13.87
CA PRO A 54 -11.94 -4.12 14.82
C PRO A 54 -11.85 -5.66 14.99
N ALA A 55 -12.83 -6.43 14.49
CA ALA A 55 -12.77 -7.88 14.48
C ALA A 55 -11.79 -8.44 13.42
N TYR A 56 -11.32 -7.63 12.47
CA TYR A 56 -10.41 -8.07 11.40
C TYR A 56 -9.04 -8.55 11.92
N LEU A 57 -8.59 -8.10 13.10
CA LEU A 57 -7.40 -8.63 13.79
C LEU A 57 -7.67 -9.90 14.60
N SER A 58 -8.92 -10.19 14.95
CA SER A 58 -9.26 -11.37 15.76
C SER A 58 -9.08 -12.69 15.00
N GLY A 59 -9.15 -12.66 13.66
CA GLY A 59 -8.94 -13.80 12.78
C GLY A 59 -7.50 -13.98 12.27
N VAL A 60 -6.59 -13.06 12.57
CA VAL A 60 -5.15 -13.14 12.23
C VAL A 60 -4.34 -13.44 13.49
N ARG A 61 -4.87 -14.33 14.33
CA ARG A 61 -4.11 -14.97 15.40
C ARG A 61 -3.67 -16.34 14.89
N CYS A 62 -2.38 -16.46 14.69
CA CYS A 62 -1.69 -17.74 14.52
C CYS A 62 -1.97 -18.66 15.70
#